data_AF-A0A2D8G9J3-F1
#
_entry.id   AF-A0A2D8G9J3-F1
#
_cell.length_a   1.000
_cell.length_b   1.000
_cell.length_c   1.000
_cell.angle_alpha   90.00
_cell.angle_beta   90.00
_cell.angle_gamma   90.00
#
_symmetry.space_group_name_H-M   'P 1'
#
loop_
_entity.id
_entity.type
_entity.pdbx_description
1 polymer ?
#
loop_
_entity_poly.entity_id
_entity_poly.type
_entity_poly.pdbx_seq_one_letter_code
_entity_poly.pdbx_strand_id
1 'polypeptide(L)'
;TYAKKIDKKETELDFNCAAKEIHNKIRGLSPHPGAWFKYIDASNNFRVRIIEAKILEGHGEPGEVIDDELSIACGDNAIKPILVQKEGKKPMHIKDFLLGTKIPKGVILNKSVI
;
A
#
# COMPACT_ATOMS: atom_id res chain seq x y z
N THR A 1 17.52 -15.75 -22.22
CA THR A 1 17.45 -15.02 -20.94
C THR A 1 16.30 -15.58 -20.12
N TYR A 2 16.60 -16.26 -19.01
CA TYR A 2 15.62 -16.99 -18.21
C TYR A 2 14.82 -15.99 -17.35
N ALA A 3 13.55 -15.78 -17.66
CA ALA A 3 12.65 -15.02 -16.80
C ALA A 3 12.34 -15.88 -15.56
N LYS A 4 12.83 -15.47 -14.38
CA LYS A 4 12.45 -16.10 -13.10
C LYS A 4 10.92 -16.05 -12.98
N LYS A 5 10.33 -17.17 -12.55
CA LYS A 5 8.90 -17.24 -12.21
C LYS A 5 8.60 -16.13 -11.22
N ILE A 6 7.70 -15.22 -11.58
CA ILE A 6 7.22 -14.15 -10.70
C ILE A 6 6.52 -14.83 -9.53
N ASP A 7 7.19 -14.85 -8.38
CA ASP A 7 6.65 -15.45 -7.16
C ASP A 7 5.55 -14.55 -6.61
N LYS A 8 4.51 -15.11 -5.96
CA LYS A 8 3.36 -14.33 -5.45
C LYS A 8 3.76 -13.26 -4.41
N LYS A 9 5.00 -13.32 -3.90
CA LYS A 9 5.62 -12.31 -3.02
C LYS A 9 6.12 -11.07 -3.78
N GLU A 10 6.32 -11.13 -5.09
CA GLU A 10 6.87 -10.00 -5.86
C GLU A 10 5.90 -8.82 -6.00
N THR A 11 4.61 -9.03 -5.72
CA THR A 11 3.56 -8.00 -5.84
C THR A 11 3.27 -7.27 -4.53
N GLU A 12 3.90 -7.67 -3.43
CA GLU A 12 3.91 -6.90 -2.19
C GLU A 12 4.71 -5.60 -2.40
N LEU A 13 4.21 -4.51 -1.83
CA LEU A 13 4.88 -3.23 -1.86
C LEU A 13 6.02 -3.19 -0.84
N ASP A 14 7.23 -2.94 -1.32
CA ASP A 14 8.35 -2.60 -0.47
C ASP A 14 8.40 -1.08 -0.30
N PHE A 15 8.05 -0.61 0.89
CA PHE A 15 8.03 0.83 1.19
C PHE A 15 9.44 1.40 1.41
N ASN A 16 10.49 0.58 1.49
CA ASN A 16 11.87 1.07 1.53
C ASN A 16 12.32 1.68 0.19
N CYS A 17 11.62 1.36 -0.91
CA CYS A 17 11.83 2.00 -2.20
C CYS A 17 11.34 3.46 -2.19
N ALA A 18 11.83 4.27 -3.14
CA ALA A 18 11.32 5.63 -3.33
C ALA A 18 9.83 5.60 -3.77
N ALA A 19 9.05 6.61 -3.36
CA ALA A 19 7.63 6.73 -3.71
C ALA A 19 7.38 6.65 -5.23
N LYS A 20 8.33 7.17 -6.04
CA LYS A 20 8.28 7.09 -7.50
C LYS A 20 8.39 5.66 -8.02
N GLU A 21 9.25 4.82 -7.43
CA GLU A 21 9.39 3.41 -7.81
C GLU A 21 8.13 2.63 -7.45
N ILE A 22 7.61 2.85 -6.25
CA ILE A 22 6.36 2.23 -5.79
C ILE A 22 5.18 2.64 -6.67
N HIS A 23 5.06 3.94 -6.98
CA HIS A 23 4.04 4.45 -7.89
C HIS A 23 4.13 3.81 -9.29
N ASN A 24 5.35 3.67 -9.82
CA ASN A 24 5.57 2.98 -11.09
C ASN A 24 5.21 1.49 -11.00
N LYS A 25 5.50 0.83 -9.87
CA LYS A 25 5.14 -0.57 -9.62
C LYS A 25 3.61 -0.76 -9.55
N ILE A 26 2.90 0.16 -8.89
CA ILE A 26 1.42 0.16 -8.83
C ILE A 26 0.86 0.25 -10.25
N ARG A 27 1.36 1.18 -11.07
CA ARG A 27 0.91 1.35 -12.46
C ARG A 27 1.28 0.17 -13.37
N GLY A 28 2.49 -0.38 -13.21
CA GLY A 28 3.00 -1.48 -14.04
C GLY A 28 2.37 -2.84 -13.73
N LEU A 29 1.84 -3.03 -12.51
CA LEU A 29 1.16 -4.26 -12.10
C LEU A 29 -0.37 -4.15 -12.17
N SER A 30 -0.92 -2.97 -12.51
CA SER A 30 -2.36 -2.75 -12.62
C SER A 30 -2.90 -3.17 -13.99
N PRO A 31 -4.06 -3.86 -14.09
CA PRO A 31 -4.96 -4.24 -13.00
C PRO A 31 -4.68 -5.64 -12.42
N HIS A 32 -3.79 -6.44 -13.01
CA HIS A 32 -3.39 -7.74 -12.50
C HIS A 32 -1.91 -8.03 -12.84
N PRO A 33 -1.08 -8.51 -11.89
CA PRO A 33 -1.43 -9.09 -10.59
C PRO A 33 -1.76 -8.05 -9.48
N GLY A 34 -1.37 -6.80 -9.68
CA GLY A 34 -1.66 -5.64 -8.81
C GLY A 34 -0.80 -5.55 -7.56
N ALA A 35 -0.37 -4.34 -7.22
CA ALA A 35 0.46 -4.07 -6.06
C ALA A 35 -0.38 -4.00 -4.77
N TRP A 36 0.07 -4.61 -3.69
CA TRP A 36 -0.68 -4.67 -2.43
C TRP A 36 0.20 -4.51 -1.20
N PHE A 37 -0.41 -4.13 -0.08
CA PHE A 37 0.19 -4.15 1.25
C PHE A 37 -0.71 -4.93 2.21
N LYS A 38 -0.13 -5.35 3.33
CA LYS A 38 -0.82 -6.05 4.41
C LYS A 38 -1.00 -5.10 5.59
N TYR A 39 -2.22 -5.04 6.10
CA TYR A 39 -2.54 -4.37 7.36
C TYR A 39 -2.79 -5.43 8.42
N ILE A 40 -2.05 -5.33 9.54
CA ILE A 40 -2.17 -6.22 10.69
C ILE A 40 -2.31 -5.34 11.93
N ASP A 41 -3.33 -5.62 12.73
CA ASP A 41 -3.61 -5.02 14.03
C ASP A 41 -4.18 -6.11 14.95
N ALA A 42 -4.32 -5.84 16.24
CA ALA A 42 -4.73 -6.81 17.26
C ALA A 42 -6.01 -7.59 16.90
N SER A 43 -6.92 -6.99 16.12
CA SER A 43 -8.18 -7.61 15.69
C SER A 43 -8.34 -7.76 14.18
N ASN A 44 -7.38 -7.31 13.38
CA ASN A 44 -7.54 -7.22 11.93
C ASN A 44 -6.31 -7.75 11.19
N ASN A 45 -6.52 -8.57 10.17
CA ASN A 45 -5.48 -9.04 9.27
C ASN A 45 -6.06 -9.16 7.86
N PHE A 46 -5.73 -8.21 6.99
CA PHE A 46 -6.21 -8.22 5.61
C PHE A 46 -5.20 -7.58 4.66
N ARG A 47 -5.32 -7.94 3.38
CA ARG A 47 -4.58 -7.31 2.30
C ARG A 47 -5.39 -6.21 1.63
N VAL A 48 -4.69 -5.17 1.22
CA VAL A 48 -5.26 -4.06 0.44
C VAL A 48 -4.42 -3.88 -0.81
N ARG A 49 -5.08 -4.04 -1.96
CA ARG A 49 -4.50 -3.76 -3.26
C ARG A 49 -4.64 -2.29 -3.58
N ILE A 50 -3.56 -1.65 -4.01
CA ILE A 50 -3.57 -0.28 -4.52
C ILE A 50 -3.72 -0.36 -6.04
N ILE A 51 -4.79 0.25 -6.55
CA ILE A 51 -5.08 0.30 -7.99
C ILE A 51 -4.56 1.61 -8.57
N GLU A 52 -4.71 2.70 -7.82
CA GLU A 52 -4.24 4.04 -8.20
C GLU A 52 -3.72 4.77 -6.95
N ALA A 53 -2.62 5.51 -7.12
CA ALA A 53 -2.02 6.34 -6.08
C ALA A 53 -1.40 7.60 -6.69
N LYS A 54 -1.15 8.61 -5.84
CA LYS A 54 -0.35 9.80 -6.16
C LYS A 54 0.90 9.83 -5.29
N ILE A 55 1.93 10.49 -5.80
CA ILE A 55 3.13 10.83 -5.02
C ILE A 55 2.86 12.18 -4.35
N LEU A 56 3.28 12.33 -3.10
CA LEU A 56 3.30 13.59 -2.37
C LEU A 56 4.60 13.71 -1.58
N GLU A 57 4.91 14.93 -1.15
CA GLU A 57 5.99 15.17 -0.19
C GLU A 57 5.54 14.70 1.20
N GLY A 58 6.38 13.89 1.84
CA GLY A 58 6.08 13.29 3.13
C GLY A 58 7.28 12.48 3.61
N HIS A 59 7.53 12.54 4.92
CA HIS A 59 8.66 11.85 5.56
C HIS A 59 8.15 11.11 6.80
N GLY A 60 8.74 9.94 7.05
CA GLY A 60 8.40 9.05 8.15
C GLY A 60 9.21 7.76 8.01
N GLU A 61 8.91 6.77 8.84
CA GLU A 61 9.49 5.45 8.65
C GLU A 61 8.90 4.78 7.39
N PRO A 62 9.68 4.06 6.57
CA PRO A 62 9.15 3.32 5.42
C PRO A 62 7.98 2.40 5.81
N GLY A 63 6.81 2.65 5.22
CA GLY A 63 5.56 1.94 5.49
C GLY A 63 4.70 2.58 6.59
N GLU A 64 5.15 3.66 7.22
CA GLU A 64 4.38 4.43 8.19
C GLU A 64 3.24 5.20 7.52
N VAL A 65 2.06 5.15 8.13
CA VAL A 65 0.93 6.00 7.78
C VAL A 65 1.10 7.37 8.42
N ILE A 66 1.35 8.42 7.64
CA ILE A 66 1.76 9.74 8.14
C ILE A 66 0.60 10.72 8.38
N ASP A 67 -0.61 10.37 7.93
CA ASP A 67 -1.84 11.16 8.09
C ASP A 67 -3.09 10.26 8.23
N ASP A 68 -4.26 10.88 8.42
CA ASP A 68 -5.56 10.19 8.51
C ASP A 68 -6.19 9.87 7.13
N GLU A 69 -5.49 10.17 6.03
CA GLU A 69 -5.95 9.92 4.65
C GLU A 69 -5.21 8.75 3.98
N LEU A 70 -4.48 7.95 4.78
CA LEU A 70 -3.65 6.84 4.35
C LEU A 70 -2.49 7.25 3.44
N SER A 71 -1.87 8.41 3.67
CA SER A 71 -0.56 8.69 3.07
C SER A 71 0.50 7.80 3.72
N ILE A 72 1.28 7.10 2.92
CA ILE A 72 2.26 6.10 3.37
C ILE A 72 3.66 6.62 3.04
N ALA A 73 4.50 6.79 4.06
CA ALA A 73 5.89 7.15 3.92
C ALA A 73 6.66 6.04 3.19
N CYS A 74 7.51 6.45 2.26
CA CYS A 74 8.38 5.58 1.49
C CYS A 74 9.84 5.90 1.82
N GLY A 75 10.81 5.19 1.23
CA GLY A 75 12.24 5.48 1.41
C GLY A 75 12.64 6.89 0.93
N ASP A 76 11.85 7.44 0.01
CA ASP A 76 11.87 8.85 -0.36
C ASP A 76 10.43 9.29 -0.69
N ASN A 77 10.00 10.45 -0.17
CA ASN A 77 8.64 10.97 -0.29
C ASN A 77 7.56 10.02 0.27
N ALA A 78 6.29 10.27 -0.06
CA ALA A 78 5.17 9.43 0.33
C ALA A 78 4.23 9.14 -0.86
N ILE A 79 3.42 8.09 -0.73
CA ILE A 79 2.34 7.78 -1.66
C ILE A 79 0.98 7.96 -0.97
N LYS A 80 -0.02 8.46 -1.68
CA LYS A 80 -1.41 8.50 -1.25
C LYS A 80 -2.27 7.64 -2.17
N PRO A 81 -2.79 6.50 -1.68
CA PRO A 81 -3.75 5.70 -2.43
C PRO A 81 -5.00 6.52 -2.77
N ILE A 82 -5.53 6.35 -3.97
CA ILE A 82 -6.76 7.01 -4.44
C ILE A 82 -7.87 5.97 -4.61
N LEU A 83 -7.52 4.84 -5.23
CA LEU A 83 -8.41 3.72 -5.48
C LEU A 83 -7.75 2.45 -4.94
N VAL A 84 -8.47 1.78 -4.05
CA VAL A 84 -7.98 0.60 -3.35
C VAL A 84 -8.99 -0.53 -3.41
N GLN A 85 -8.54 -1.76 -3.17
CA GLN A 85 -9.40 -2.91 -3.04
C GLN A 85 -8.96 -3.77 -1.86
N LYS A 86 -9.81 -3.83 -0.84
CA LYS A 86 -9.66 -4.80 0.26
C LYS A 86 -9.93 -6.21 -0.27
N GLU A 87 -9.18 -7.19 0.24
CA GLU A 87 -9.38 -8.60 -0.08
C GLU A 87 -10.85 -9.02 0.13
N GLY A 88 -11.43 -9.71 -0.86
CA GLY A 88 -12.85 -10.12 -0.84
C GLY A 88 -13.87 -9.00 -1.06
N LYS A 89 -13.45 -7.77 -1.37
CA LYS A 89 -14.34 -6.63 -1.66
C LYS A 89 -14.14 -6.07 -3.08
N LYS A 90 -15.09 -5.25 -3.53
CA LYS A 90 -14.95 -4.48 -4.78
C LYS A 90 -13.96 -3.31 -4.59
N PRO A 91 -13.30 -2.85 -5.67
CA PRO A 91 -12.56 -1.59 -5.66
C PRO A 91 -13.41 -0.41 -5.17
N MET A 92 -12.81 0.49 -4.39
CA MET A 92 -13.47 1.68 -3.86
C MET A 92 -12.47 2.82 -3.66
N HIS A 93 -12.98 4.05 -3.59
CA HIS A 93 -12.14 5.20 -3.29
C HIS A 93 -11.61 5.13 -1.86
N ILE A 94 -10.43 5.73 -1.66
CA ILE A 94 -9.76 5.70 -0.35
C ILE A 94 -10.64 6.29 0.77
N LYS A 95 -11.44 7.32 0.46
CA LYS A 95 -12.36 7.93 1.41
C LYS A 95 -13.43 6.94 1.90
N ASP A 96 -14.02 6.18 0.98
CA ASP A 96 -15.03 5.16 1.32
C ASP A 96 -14.41 4.00 2.10
N PHE A 97 -13.18 3.62 1.74
CA PHE A 97 -12.43 2.60 2.45
C PHE A 97 -12.19 3.00 3.92
N LEU A 98 -11.76 4.25 4.16
CA LEU A 98 -11.45 4.75 5.51
C LEU A 98 -12.70 4.91 6.40
N LEU A 99 -13.89 5.09 5.83
CA LEU A 99 -15.15 5.09 6.59
C LEU A 99 -15.45 3.72 7.21
N GLY A 100 -15.14 2.63 6.50
CA GLY A 100 -15.40 1.26 6.96
C GLY A 100 -14.19 0.54 7.55
N THR A 101 -12.98 1.03 7.32
CA THR A 101 -11.71 0.45 7.80
C THR A 101 -10.77 1.57 8.22
N LYS A 102 -10.67 1.82 9.52
CA LYS A 102 -9.76 2.84 10.06
C LYS A 102 -8.34 2.29 10.10
N ILE A 103 -7.42 3.03 9.50
CA ILE A 103 -5.97 2.82 9.62
C ILE A 103 -5.43 4.12 10.23
N PRO A 104 -5.09 4.14 11.53
CA PRO A 104 -4.65 5.35 12.20
C PRO A 104 -3.25 5.77 11.74
N LYS A 105 -2.98 7.07 11.84
CA LYS A 105 -1.63 7.61 11.73
C LYS A 105 -0.66 6.92 12.70
N GLY A 106 0.58 6.70 12.27
CA GLY A 106 1.65 6.06 13.03
C GLY A 106 1.71 4.54 12.91
N VAL A 107 0.76 3.91 12.21
CA VAL A 107 0.84 2.47 11.92
C VAL A 107 1.90 2.19 10.86
N ILE A 108 2.74 1.19 11.10
CA ILE A 108 3.69 0.68 10.11
C ILE A 108 3.08 -0.50 9.37
N LEU A 109 2.82 -0.32 8.07
CA LEU A 109 2.30 -1.36 7.18
C LEU A 109 3.36 -2.44 6.91
N ASN A 110 2.92 -3.66 6.58
CA ASN A 110 3.75 -4.83 6.31
C ASN A 110 4.64 -5.32 7.48
N LYS A 111 4.61 -4.69 8.66
CA LYS A 111 5.12 -5.26 9.90
C LYS A 111 4.00 -5.95 10.68
N SER A 112 4.29 -7.13 11.22
CA SER A 112 3.47 -7.67 12.31
C SER A 112 3.77 -6.85 13.56
N VAL A 113 2.75 -6.21 14.12
CA VAL A 113 2.80 -5.74 15.50
C VAL A 113 2.75 -7.01 16.37
N ILE A 114 3.88 -7.35 17.00
CA ILE A 114 3.97 -8.47 17.96
C ILE A 114 3.75 -7.89 19.36
#